data_AF-A0A226F0J5-F1
#
_entry.id   AF-A0A226F0J5-F1
#
_cell.length_a   1.000
_cell.length_b   1.000
_cell.length_c   1.000
_cell.angle_alpha   90.00
_cell.angle_beta   90.00
_cell.angle_gamma   90.00
#
_symmetry.space_group_name_H-M   'P 1'
#
loop_
_entity.id
_entity.type
_entity.pdbx_description
1 polymer ?
#
loop_
_entity_poly.entity_id
_entity_poly.type
_entity_poly.pdbx_seq_one_letter_code
_entity_poly.pdbx_strand_id
1 'polypeptide(L)'
;MFSGTTSFYHRDDHYNGEKNTSLCVFSGLETIVNRTSAIKDPHADSTLGQLHWNNGVTIFFGLGSAWMTGALYHEFFSYASCESCSKFYIDPGSLTFETVILACVSLMAIVLLFVRRCTLGGELGGQTFSKYTTSVVLVFMWLVYFFLVSLEAYGLVPGF
;
A
#
# COMPACT_ATOMS: atom_id res chain seq x y z
N MET A 1 -13.16 -46.52 5.75
CA MET A 1 -14.15 -45.53 6.27
C MET A 1 -13.30 -44.48 6.95
N PHE A 2 -12.63 -43.58 6.23
CA PHE A 2 -13.19 -42.37 5.63
C PHE A 2 -12.60 -42.12 4.23
N SER A 3 -13.46 -41.75 3.29
CA SER A 3 -13.16 -41.36 1.91
C SER A 3 -13.76 -39.97 1.68
N GLY A 4 -13.07 -39.11 0.92
CA GLY A 4 -13.57 -37.81 0.43
C GLY A 4 -12.66 -36.63 0.79
N THR A 5 -11.67 -36.27 -0.03
CA THR A 5 -11.69 -35.34 -1.18
C THR A 5 -11.83 -33.85 -0.83
N THR A 6 -10.69 -33.14 -0.88
CA THR A 6 -10.46 -31.92 -1.67
C THR A 6 -11.70 -31.06 -2.01
N SER A 7 -11.97 -30.01 -1.23
CA SER A 7 -12.66 -28.80 -1.72
C SER A 7 -12.58 -27.65 -0.70
N PHE A 8 -11.52 -26.83 -0.78
CA PHE A 8 -11.43 -25.53 -0.08
C PHE A 8 -11.15 -24.40 -1.09
N TYR A 9 -11.78 -24.49 -2.26
CA TYR A 9 -11.74 -23.48 -3.32
C TYR A 9 -13.14 -23.24 -3.89
N HIS A 10 -14.13 -23.03 -3.01
CA HIS A 10 -15.36 -22.37 -3.40
C HIS A 10 -15.22 -20.88 -3.07
N ARG A 11 -15.04 -20.09 -4.12
CA ARG A 11 -15.01 -18.63 -4.09
C ARG A 11 -16.45 -18.15 -3.95
N ASP A 12 -16.82 -17.68 -2.76
CA ASP A 12 -18.11 -17.06 -2.51
C ASP A 12 -18.14 -15.64 -3.10
N ASP A 13 -18.84 -15.47 -4.21
CA ASP A 13 -19.02 -14.17 -4.89
C ASP A 13 -19.84 -13.15 -4.06
N HIS A 14 -20.46 -13.60 -2.95
CA HIS A 14 -21.19 -12.75 -2.01
C HIS A 14 -20.29 -11.93 -1.06
N TYR A 15 -19.03 -12.33 -0.85
CA TYR A 15 -18.08 -11.58 -0.01
C TYR A 15 -17.48 -10.35 -0.73
N ASN A 16 -17.59 -10.29 -2.05
CA ASN A 16 -17.00 -9.23 -2.87
C ASN A 16 -17.82 -7.92 -2.73
N GLY A 17 -19.15 -8.01 -2.62
CA GLY A 17 -20.03 -6.83 -2.45
C GLY A 17 -19.78 -6.08 -1.14
N GLU A 18 -19.61 -6.81 -0.03
CA GLU A 18 -19.39 -6.26 1.31
C GLU A 18 -17.96 -5.73 1.48
N LYS A 19 -16.95 -6.42 0.93
CA LYS A 19 -15.57 -5.91 0.89
C LYS A 19 -15.45 -4.64 0.06
N ASN A 20 -16.16 -4.53 -1.06
CA ASN A 20 -16.12 -3.34 -1.92
C ASN A 20 -16.90 -2.16 -1.33
N THR A 21 -17.98 -2.40 -0.60
CA THR A 21 -18.67 -1.35 0.17
C THR A 21 -17.86 -0.92 1.39
N SER A 22 -17.25 -1.85 2.13
CA SER A 22 -16.33 -1.51 3.22
C SER A 22 -15.09 -0.75 2.72
N LEU A 23 -14.52 -1.10 1.57
CA LEU A 23 -13.40 -0.35 0.96
C LEU A 23 -13.81 1.06 0.53
N CYS A 24 -14.96 1.22 -0.14
CA CYS A 24 -15.47 2.53 -0.53
C CYS A 24 -15.84 3.40 0.69
N VAL A 25 -16.41 2.81 1.74
CA VAL A 25 -16.75 3.51 2.99
C VAL A 25 -15.49 3.87 3.78
N PHE A 26 -14.49 2.99 3.82
CA PHE A 26 -13.21 3.24 4.48
C PHE A 26 -12.44 4.37 3.77
N SER A 27 -12.17 4.27 2.47
CA SER A 27 -11.50 5.35 1.71
C SER A 27 -12.29 6.67 1.70
N GLY A 28 -13.62 6.59 1.66
CA GLY A 28 -14.48 7.77 1.74
C GLY A 28 -14.35 8.50 3.08
N LEU A 29 -14.40 7.75 4.19
CA LEU A 29 -14.25 8.30 5.54
C LEU A 29 -12.85 8.87 5.77
N GLU A 30 -11.80 8.16 5.35
CA GLU A 30 -10.40 8.61 5.43
C GLU A 30 -10.23 9.97 4.74
N THR A 31 -10.83 10.13 3.55
CA THR A 31 -10.77 11.41 2.81
C THR A 31 -11.48 12.55 3.55
N ILE A 32 -12.63 12.27 4.18
CA ILE A 32 -13.39 13.27 4.93
C ILE A 32 -12.64 13.69 6.20
N VAL A 33 -12.06 12.72 6.92
CA VAL A 33 -11.27 12.96 8.14
C VAL A 33 -10.01 13.76 7.78
N ASN A 34 -9.27 13.34 6.77
CA ASN A 34 -8.05 14.03 6.32
C ASN A 34 -8.36 15.44 5.81
N ARG A 35 -9.43 15.64 5.05
CA ARG A 35 -9.86 16.98 4.62
C ARG A 35 -10.20 17.87 5.81
N THR A 36 -10.89 17.33 6.81
CA THR A 36 -11.32 18.09 7.99
C THR A 36 -10.12 18.48 8.85
N SER A 37 -9.15 17.58 9.03
CA SER A 37 -7.89 17.85 9.72
C SER A 37 -7.04 18.89 8.98
N ALA A 38 -6.98 18.84 7.63
CA ALA A 38 -6.21 19.80 6.82
C ALA A 38 -6.76 21.23 6.91
N ILE A 39 -8.09 21.38 7.06
CA ILE A 39 -8.74 22.69 7.16
C ILE A 39 -8.56 23.30 8.56
N LYS A 40 -8.44 22.45 9.58
CA LYS A 40 -8.34 22.87 10.99
C LYS A 40 -6.93 23.31 11.40
N ASP A 41 -5.92 22.90 10.64
CA ASP A 41 -4.51 23.13 10.96
C ASP A 41 -3.86 24.08 9.93
N PRO A 42 -3.25 25.21 10.33
CA PRO A 42 -2.64 26.17 9.41
C PRO A 42 -1.48 25.60 8.56
N HIS A 43 -0.82 24.53 9.01
CA HIS A 43 0.28 23.89 8.28
C HIS A 43 -0.09 22.52 7.67
N ALA A 44 -1.30 22.02 7.94
CA ALA A 44 -1.79 20.71 7.50
C ALA A 44 -0.93 19.50 7.95
N ASP A 45 0.04 19.70 8.86
CA ASP A 45 0.95 18.64 9.32
C ASP A 45 0.23 17.53 10.07
N SER A 46 -0.84 17.87 10.79
CA SER A 46 -1.70 16.89 11.46
C SER A 46 -2.29 15.85 10.50
N THR A 47 -2.55 16.20 9.24
CA THR A 47 -3.02 15.24 8.23
C THR A 47 -1.94 14.34 7.69
N LEU A 48 -0.72 14.86 7.56
CA LEU A 48 0.42 14.08 7.08
C LEU A 48 0.76 12.97 8.10
N GLY A 49 0.71 13.29 9.40
CA GLY A 49 0.89 12.31 10.47
C GLY A 49 -0.21 11.25 10.46
N GLN A 50 -1.46 11.65 10.25
CA GLN A 50 -2.60 10.73 10.17
C GLN A 50 -2.47 9.76 8.98
N LEU A 51 -2.11 10.27 7.81
CA LEU A 51 -1.89 9.46 6.61
C LEU A 51 -0.73 8.46 6.78
N HIS A 52 0.40 8.90 7.33
CA HIS A 52 1.54 8.00 7.56
C HIS A 52 1.22 6.91 8.57
N TRP A 53 0.49 7.26 9.63
CA TRP A 53 0.07 6.30 10.63
C TRP A 53 -0.90 5.25 10.04
N ASN A 54 -1.95 5.68 9.33
CA ASN A 54 -2.94 4.76 8.76
C ASN A 54 -2.33 3.79 7.74
N ASN A 55 -1.44 4.29 6.88
CA ASN A 55 -0.69 3.45 5.93
C ASN A 55 0.32 2.54 6.64
N GLY A 56 1.03 3.07 7.64
CA GLY A 56 2.01 2.32 8.43
C GLY A 56 1.37 1.16 9.18
N VAL A 57 0.22 1.37 9.85
CA VAL A 57 -0.49 0.30 10.57
C VAL A 57 -0.90 -0.82 9.61
N THR A 58 -1.38 -0.48 8.42
CA THR A 58 -1.78 -1.47 7.40
C THR A 58 -0.60 -2.33 6.95
N ILE A 59 0.57 -1.74 6.78
CA ILE A 59 1.76 -2.45 6.31
C ILE A 59 2.42 -3.23 7.46
N PHE A 60 2.71 -2.56 8.57
CA PHE A 60 3.44 -3.17 9.69
C PHE A 60 2.61 -4.18 10.46
N PHE A 61 1.36 -3.84 10.81
CA PHE A 61 0.49 -4.78 11.53
C PHE A 61 -0.29 -5.68 10.58
N GLY A 62 -0.70 -5.21 9.40
CA GLY A 62 -1.42 -6.05 8.43
C GLY A 62 -0.50 -7.09 7.78
N LEU A 63 0.51 -6.64 7.02
CA LEU A 63 1.46 -7.57 6.39
C LEU A 63 2.40 -8.18 7.46
N GLY A 64 3.07 -7.35 8.26
CA GLY A 64 4.13 -7.83 9.17
C GLY A 64 3.69 -8.90 10.19
N SER A 65 2.47 -8.82 10.73
CA SER A 65 1.98 -9.83 11.68
C SER A 65 1.76 -11.20 11.01
N ALA A 66 1.26 -11.23 9.77
CA ALA A 66 1.05 -12.47 9.03
C ALA A 66 2.39 -13.20 8.79
N TRP A 67 3.44 -12.46 8.41
CA TRP A 67 4.79 -13.01 8.25
C TRP A 67 5.37 -13.52 9.57
N MET A 68 5.20 -12.77 10.66
CA MET A 68 5.66 -13.18 11.99
C MET A 68 4.98 -14.48 12.46
N THR A 69 3.66 -14.60 12.29
CA THR A 69 2.94 -15.83 12.66
C THR A 69 3.38 -17.02 11.81
N GLY A 70 3.59 -16.83 10.50
CA GLY A 70 4.11 -17.89 9.61
C GLY A 70 5.50 -18.37 10.03
N ALA A 71 6.40 -17.44 10.36
CA ALA A 71 7.74 -17.76 10.85
C ALA A 71 7.68 -18.49 12.20
N LEU A 72 6.86 -18.02 13.15
CA LEU A 72 6.70 -18.68 14.46
C LEU A 72 6.11 -20.09 14.32
N TYR A 73 5.12 -20.29 13.47
CA TYR A 73 4.56 -21.63 13.20
C TYR A 73 5.64 -22.57 12.66
N HIS A 74 6.46 -22.10 11.72
CA HIS A 74 7.53 -22.90 11.15
C HIS A 74 8.63 -23.22 12.17
N GLU A 75 8.99 -22.26 13.03
CA GLU A 75 9.98 -22.47 14.09
C GLU A 75 9.49 -23.43 15.19
N PHE A 76 8.22 -23.32 15.64
CA PHE A 76 7.72 -24.11 16.77
C PHE A 76 7.10 -25.46 16.40
N PHE A 77 6.38 -25.57 15.27
CA PHE A 77 5.69 -26.81 14.89
C PHE A 77 6.47 -27.66 13.88
N SER A 78 7.22 -27.03 12.97
CA SER A 78 7.97 -27.73 11.90
C SER A 78 9.27 -28.37 12.42
N TYR A 79 10.02 -27.71 13.32
CA TYR A 79 11.21 -28.32 13.95
C TYR A 79 10.87 -29.39 15.00
N ALA A 80 9.67 -29.37 15.59
CA ALA A 80 9.23 -30.40 16.53
C ALA A 80 8.89 -31.72 15.82
N SER A 81 8.62 -31.68 14.51
CA SER A 81 8.25 -32.83 13.68
C SER A 81 9.37 -33.09 12.66
N CYS A 82 10.52 -33.59 13.13
CA CYS A 82 11.71 -33.86 12.31
C CYS A 82 11.50 -35.01 11.29
N GLU A 83 10.69 -34.78 10.27
CA GLU A 83 10.75 -35.54 9.01
C GLU A 83 11.20 -34.67 7.83
N SER A 84 11.15 -33.34 7.94
CA SER A 84 11.69 -32.43 6.90
C SER A 84 12.00 -31.05 7.48
N CYS A 85 13.22 -30.85 7.98
CA CYS A 85 13.75 -29.51 8.33
C CYS A 85 13.91 -28.67 7.07
N SER A 86 12.80 -28.15 6.54
CA SER A 86 12.79 -27.18 5.45
C SER A 86 13.02 -25.79 6.01
N LYS A 87 13.67 -24.91 5.25
CA LYS A 87 13.77 -23.48 5.62
C LYS A 87 12.45 -22.80 5.28
N PHE A 88 12.05 -21.80 6.06
CA PHE A 88 10.90 -20.95 5.74
C PHE A 88 11.20 -20.15 4.47
N TYR A 89 10.81 -20.70 3.33
CA TYR A 89 10.98 -20.11 2.01
C TYR A 89 9.62 -19.67 1.50
N ILE A 90 9.49 -18.37 1.21
CA ILE A 90 8.31 -17.78 0.61
C ILE A 90 8.75 -17.09 -0.66
N ASP A 91 8.14 -17.45 -1.79
CA ASP A 91 8.35 -16.75 -3.05
C ASP A 91 7.80 -15.32 -2.95
N PRO A 92 8.65 -14.29 -3.12
CA PRO A 92 8.24 -12.89 -2.96
C PRO A 92 7.35 -12.37 -4.11
N GLY A 93 7.19 -13.14 -5.19
CA GLY A 93 6.36 -12.76 -6.35
C GLY A 93 6.78 -11.41 -6.96
N SER A 94 5.79 -10.62 -7.39
CA SER A 94 5.99 -9.28 -7.97
C SER A 94 6.20 -8.16 -6.93
N LEU A 95 6.28 -8.49 -5.62
CA LEU A 95 6.36 -7.50 -4.54
C LEU A 95 7.56 -6.57 -4.68
N THR A 96 8.70 -7.12 -5.10
CA THR A 96 9.94 -6.35 -5.29
C THR A 96 9.80 -5.35 -6.44
N PHE A 97 9.13 -5.72 -7.53
CA PHE A 97 8.91 -4.84 -8.67
C PHE A 97 8.05 -3.63 -8.28
N GLU A 98 6.91 -3.87 -7.64
CA GLU A 98 5.98 -2.82 -7.23
C GLU A 98 6.61 -1.85 -6.22
N THR A 99 7.32 -2.38 -5.22
CA THR A 99 7.97 -1.57 -4.17
C THR A 99 9.10 -0.70 -4.71
N VAL A 100 9.89 -1.21 -5.66
CA VAL A 100 10.99 -0.44 -6.29
C VAL A 100 10.44 0.71 -7.13
N ILE A 101 9.42 0.47 -7.97
CA ILE A 101 8.81 1.54 -8.77
C ILE A 101 8.17 2.59 -7.86
N LEU A 102 7.46 2.15 -6.82
CA LEU A 102 6.89 3.07 -5.83
C LEU A 102 7.96 3.94 -5.18
N ALA A 103 9.10 3.37 -4.80
CA ALA A 103 10.21 4.12 -4.20
C ALA A 103 10.79 5.16 -5.18
N CYS A 104 11.00 4.80 -6.44
CA CYS A 104 11.48 5.73 -7.47
C CYS A 104 10.51 6.89 -7.72
N VAL A 105 9.22 6.59 -7.92
CA VAL A 105 8.19 7.61 -8.13
C VAL A 105 8.03 8.52 -6.90
N SER A 106 8.09 7.94 -5.70
CA SER A 106 8.00 8.69 -4.44
C SER A 106 9.21 9.60 -4.23
N LEU A 107 10.42 9.16 -4.55
CA LEU A 107 11.62 10.00 -4.49
C LEU A 107 11.50 11.19 -5.46
N MET A 108 11.03 10.95 -6.69
CA MET A 108 10.79 12.04 -7.64
C MET A 108 9.72 13.03 -7.12
N ALA A 109 8.64 12.54 -6.51
CA ALA A 109 7.62 13.38 -5.91
C ALA A 109 8.17 14.22 -4.72
N ILE A 110 8.99 13.62 -3.86
CA ILE A 110 9.65 14.31 -2.74
C ILE A 110 10.60 15.39 -3.27
N VAL A 111 11.42 15.09 -4.29
CA VAL A 111 12.31 16.07 -4.92
C VAL A 111 11.51 17.24 -5.51
N LEU A 112 10.38 16.96 -6.18
CA LEU A 112 9.49 17.99 -6.71
C LEU A 112 8.96 18.90 -5.59
N LEU A 113 8.48 18.31 -4.49
CA LEU A 113 8.00 19.05 -3.32
C LEU A 113 9.11 19.83 -2.63
N PHE A 114 10.33 19.28 -2.57
CA PHE A 114 11.49 19.94 -1.98
C PHE A 114 11.93 21.16 -2.81
N VAL A 115 12.01 21.03 -4.14
CA VAL A 115 12.29 22.15 -5.05
C VAL A 115 11.21 23.23 -4.93
N ARG A 116 9.94 22.84 -4.81
CA ARG A 116 8.83 23.75 -4.56
C ARG A 116 8.98 24.47 -3.21
N ARG A 117 9.40 23.77 -2.15
CA ARG A 117 9.66 24.34 -0.83
C ARG A 117 10.76 25.42 -0.91
N CYS A 118 11.83 25.17 -1.65
CA CYS A 118 12.92 26.14 -1.81
C CYS A 118 12.56 27.38 -2.65
N THR A 119 11.67 27.23 -3.64
CA THR A 119 11.35 28.31 -4.60
C THR A 119 10.16 29.18 -4.17
N LEU A 120 9.17 28.61 -3.49
CA LEU A 120 7.89 29.26 -3.18
C LEU A 120 7.62 29.40 -1.67
N GLY A 121 8.49 28.85 -0.81
CA GLY A 121 8.47 29.05 0.64
C GLY A 121 7.30 28.41 1.41
N GLY A 122 6.36 27.76 0.73
CA GLY A 122 5.20 27.11 1.34
C GLY A 122 4.98 25.68 0.84
N GLU A 123 4.72 24.77 1.77
CA GLU A 123 4.56 23.33 1.48
C GLU A 123 3.19 23.03 0.87
N LEU A 124 2.13 23.57 1.48
CA LEU A 124 0.73 23.47 1.02
C LEU A 124 0.05 24.83 0.77
N GLY A 125 0.66 25.94 1.19
CA GLY A 125 0.15 27.31 1.01
C GLY A 125 0.98 28.11 0.01
N GLY A 126 0.39 28.46 -1.12
CA GLY A 126 1.00 29.28 -2.17
C GLY A 126 -0.06 29.77 -3.16
N GLN A 127 0.34 30.58 -4.15
CA GLN A 127 -0.59 31.15 -5.14
C GLN A 127 -1.51 30.08 -5.72
N THR A 128 -2.81 30.37 -5.81
CA THR A 128 -3.89 29.41 -6.07
C THR A 128 -3.65 28.56 -7.33
N PHE A 129 -2.98 29.13 -8.34
CA PHE A 129 -2.60 28.42 -9.56
C PHE A 129 -1.52 27.35 -9.31
N SER A 130 -0.45 27.69 -8.60
CA SER A 130 0.68 26.80 -8.35
C SER A 130 0.29 25.57 -7.53
N LYS A 131 -0.62 25.69 -6.56
CA LYS A 131 -1.10 24.52 -5.78
C LYS A 131 -1.86 23.50 -6.63
N TYR A 132 -2.70 23.95 -7.58
CA TYR A 132 -3.43 23.03 -8.45
C TYR A 132 -2.52 22.37 -9.47
N THR A 133 -1.59 23.11 -10.07
CA THR A 133 -0.62 22.54 -11.02
C THR A 133 0.21 21.43 -10.39
N THR A 134 0.79 21.63 -9.21
CA THR A 134 1.55 20.57 -8.52
C THR A 134 0.69 19.39 -8.12
N SER A 135 -0.56 19.62 -7.68
CA SER A 135 -1.49 18.53 -7.37
C SER A 135 -1.78 17.65 -8.58
N VAL A 136 -2.01 18.25 -9.76
CA VAL A 136 -2.23 17.51 -11.01
C VAL A 136 -1.01 16.68 -11.40
N VAL A 137 0.20 17.23 -11.26
CA VAL A 137 1.44 16.51 -11.56
C VAL A 137 1.63 15.30 -10.63
N LEU A 138 1.34 15.45 -9.33
CA LEU A 138 1.43 14.33 -8.37
C LEU A 138 0.40 13.23 -8.68
N VAL A 139 -0.83 13.60 -9.05
CA VAL A 139 -1.85 12.63 -9.49
C VAL A 139 -1.41 11.94 -10.78
N PHE A 140 -0.82 12.66 -11.73
CA PHE A 140 -0.30 12.06 -12.97
C PHE A 140 0.82 11.06 -12.69
N MET A 141 1.78 11.38 -11.82
CA MET A 141 2.84 10.45 -11.42
C MET A 141 2.28 9.19 -10.74
N TRP A 142 1.22 9.34 -9.94
CA TRP A 142 0.52 8.21 -9.34
C TRP A 142 -0.17 7.32 -10.39
N LEU A 143 -0.79 7.90 -11.42
CA LEU A 143 -1.37 7.12 -12.53
C LEU A 143 -0.30 6.37 -13.32
N VAL A 144 0.88 6.96 -13.54
CA VAL A 144 2.01 6.30 -14.19
C VAL A 144 2.47 5.09 -13.37
N TYR A 145 2.60 5.25 -12.04
CA TYR A 145 2.89 4.13 -11.15
C TYR A 145 1.87 3.00 -11.31
N PHE A 146 0.57 3.32 -11.23
CA PHE A 146 -0.50 2.34 -11.38
C PHE A 146 -0.47 1.63 -12.73
N PHE A 147 -0.18 2.37 -13.79
CA PHE A 147 -0.05 1.82 -15.13
C PHE A 147 1.10 0.83 -15.25
N LEU A 148 2.28 1.16 -14.70
CA LEU A 148 3.45 0.29 -14.74
C LEU A 148 3.24 -1.01 -13.93
N VAL A 149 2.65 -0.90 -12.75
CA VAL A 149 2.30 -2.08 -11.92
C VAL A 149 1.27 -2.95 -12.64
N SER A 150 0.24 -2.35 -13.24
CA SER A 150 -0.76 -3.10 -14.00
C SER A 150 -0.14 -3.85 -15.17
N LEU A 151 0.84 -3.24 -15.85
CA LEU A 151 1.48 -3.82 -17.03
C LEU A 151 2.33 -5.04 -16.70
N GLU A 152 2.98 -5.05 -15.53
CA GLU A 152 3.65 -6.24 -14.98
C GLU A 152 2.66 -7.30 -14.51
N ALA A 153 1.57 -6.90 -13.85
CA ALA A 153 0.51 -7.83 -13.43
C ALA A 153 -0.17 -8.56 -14.60
N TYR A 154 -0.26 -7.92 -15.77
CA TYR A 154 -0.73 -8.55 -17.02
C TYR A 154 0.36 -9.36 -17.76
N GLY A 155 1.58 -9.43 -17.22
CA GLY A 155 2.70 -10.18 -17.79
C GLY A 155 3.27 -9.57 -19.08
N LEU A 156 3.00 -8.30 -19.35
CA LEU A 156 3.50 -7.61 -20.55
C LEU A 156 4.94 -7.11 -20.37
N VAL A 157 5.36 -6.86 -19.12
CA VAL A 157 6.74 -6.55 -18.75
C VAL A 157 7.25 -7.61 -17.77
N PRO A 158 8.45 -8.15 -17.95
CA PRO A 158 9.04 -9.07 -16.99
C PRO A 158 9.39 -8.31 -15.70
N GLY A 159 8.73 -8.69 -14.59
CA GLY A 159 9.19 -8.39 -13.24
C GLY A 159 10.49 -9.14 -12.92
N PHE A 160 11.19 -8.70 -11.87
CA PHE A 160 12.46 -9.26 -11.40
C PHE A 160 12.33 -9.90 -10.02
#